data_AF-A0A7X6VRP3-F1
#
_entry.id   AF-A0A7X6VRP3-F1
#
_cell.length_a   1.000
_cell.length_b   1.000
_cell.length_c   1.000
_cell.angle_alpha   90.00
_cell.angle_beta   90.00
_cell.angle_gamma   90.00
#
_symmetry.space_group_name_H-M   'P 1'
#
loop_
_entity.id
_entity.type
_entity.pdbx_description
1 polymer ?
#
loop_
_entity_poly.entity_id
_entity_poly.type
_entity_poly.pdbx_seq_one_letter_code
_entity_poly.pdbx_strand_id
1 'polypeptide(L)'
;MSNFLPAAMINETLEEICEKIADLKLQAKESNNENIFNGLKEIEEMALDLWVFIERFPCQPLIYTGQGSTDEIIKRLDWALAFSEGLDPMELLNKNKKSR
;
A
#
# COMPACT_ATOMS: atom_id res chain seq x y z
N MET A 1 -5.72 -20.32 1.94
CA MET A 1 -5.67 -18.91 2.39
C MET A 1 -5.13 -18.10 1.24
N SER A 2 -5.69 -16.91 0.98
CA SER A 2 -5.19 -16.02 -0.08
C SER A 2 -3.84 -15.43 0.34
N ASN A 3 -2.89 -15.32 -0.59
CA ASN A 3 -1.62 -14.60 -0.37
C ASN A 3 -1.78 -13.07 -0.55
N PHE A 4 -3.01 -12.58 -0.75
CA PHE A 4 -3.32 -11.17 -0.92
C PHE A 4 -3.94 -10.63 0.36
N LEU A 5 -3.27 -9.64 0.96
CA LEU A 5 -3.79 -8.87 2.07
C LEU A 5 -4.41 -7.57 1.54
N PRO A 6 -5.62 -7.20 1.99
CA PRO A 6 -6.14 -5.87 1.73
C PRO A 6 -5.22 -4.82 2.35
N ALA A 7 -4.88 -3.78 1.61
CA ALA A 7 -4.20 -2.61 2.18
C ALA A 7 -5.09 -1.83 3.15
N ALA A 8 -6.35 -2.23 3.37
CA ALA A 8 -7.25 -1.59 4.33
C ALA A 8 -6.64 -1.56 5.73
N MET A 9 -5.88 -2.60 6.11
CA MET A 9 -5.12 -2.60 7.36
C MET A 9 -4.10 -1.45 7.46
N ILE A 10 -3.51 -1.02 6.33
CA ILE A 10 -2.61 0.15 6.32
C ILE A 10 -3.38 1.43 6.61
N ASN A 11 -4.58 1.60 6.03
CA ASN A 11 -5.41 2.78 6.26
C ASN A 11 -5.82 2.89 7.73
N GLU A 12 -6.31 1.80 8.32
CA GLU A 12 -6.67 1.72 9.75
C GLU A 12 -5.46 2.06 10.64
N THR A 13 -4.28 1.50 10.33
CA THR A 13 -3.05 1.78 11.08
C THR A 13 -2.62 3.26 10.94
N LEU A 14 -2.78 3.87 9.77
CA LEU A 14 -2.44 5.28 9.55
C LEU A 14 -3.37 6.21 10.35
N GLU A 15 -4.66 5.89 10.42
CA GLU A 15 -5.63 6.61 11.24
C GLU A 15 -5.25 6.54 12.73
N GLU A 16 -4.94 5.34 13.24
CA GLU A 16 -4.47 5.16 14.63
C GLU A 16 -3.18 5.93 14.92
N ILE A 17 -2.24 6.00 13.97
CA ILE A 17 -1.01 6.78 14.10
C ILE A 17 -1.34 8.28 14.23
N CYS A 18 -2.22 8.81 13.37
CA CYS A 18 -2.64 10.20 13.43
C CYS A 18 -3.33 10.55 14.76
N GLU A 19 -4.24 9.69 15.23
CA GLU A 19 -4.88 9.86 16.54
C GLU A 19 -3.85 9.86 17.67
N LYS A 20 -2.90 8.93 17.64
CA LYS A 20 -1.86 8.84 18.67
C LYS A 20 -0.94 10.06 18.68
N ILE A 21 -0.63 10.60 17.51
CA ILE A 21 0.16 11.84 17.39
C ILE A 21 -0.61 13.02 17.99
N ALA A 22 -1.92 13.14 17.72
CA ALA A 22 -2.76 14.19 18.28
C ALA A 22 -2.78 14.12 19.82
N ASP A 23 -2.95 12.92 20.40
CA ASP A 23 -2.88 12.69 21.84
C ASP A 23 -1.52 13.12 22.44
N LEU A 24 -0.42 12.71 21.80
CA LEU A 24 0.93 13.04 22.26
C LEU A 24 1.21 14.54 22.15
N LYS A 25 0.70 15.22 21.13
CA LYS A 25 0.80 16.68 21.01
C LYS A 25 0.05 17.39 22.13
N LEU A 26 -1.12 16.88 22.56
CA LEU A 26 -1.85 17.42 23.70
C LEU A 26 -1.06 17.26 25.00
N GLN A 27 -0.47 16.09 25.25
CA GLN A 27 0.35 15.83 26.44
C GLN A 27 1.65 16.64 26.44
N ALA A 28 2.27 16.81 25.26
CA ALA A 28 3.53 17.56 25.12
C ALA A 28 3.37 19.07 25.37
N LYS A 29 2.17 19.65 25.19
CA LYS A 29 1.89 21.06 25.51
C LYS A 29 2.13 21.38 26.99
N GLU A 30 1.94 20.41 27.89
CA GLU A 30 2.17 20.58 29.32
C GLU A 30 3.67 20.58 29.67
N SER A 31 4.49 19.93 28.84
CA SER A 31 5.93 19.72 29.08
C SER A 31 6.82 20.75 28.37
N ASN A 32 6.24 21.61 27.52
CA ASN A 32 6.90 22.69 26.76
C ASN A 32 8.15 22.24 25.97
N ASN A 33 8.14 21.02 25.45
CA ASN A 33 9.27 20.43 24.72
C ASN A 33 9.09 20.61 23.21
N GLU A 34 9.60 21.72 22.67
CA GLU A 34 9.47 22.10 21.25
C GLU A 34 10.04 21.04 20.29
N ASN A 35 11.12 20.34 20.67
CA ASN A 35 11.71 19.29 19.83
C ASN A 35 10.76 18.10 19.64
N ILE A 36 10.03 17.72 20.69
CA ILE A 36 9.02 16.66 20.61
C ILE A 36 7.86 17.11 19.71
N PHE A 37 7.43 18.36 19.86
CA PHE A 37 6.34 18.90 19.05
C PHE A 37 6.69 18.92 17.55
N ASN A 38 7.92 19.35 17.22
CA ASN A 38 8.41 19.35 15.84
C ASN A 38 8.50 17.93 15.28
N GLY A 39 9.08 16.98 16.03
CA GLY A 39 9.14 15.59 15.59
C GLY A 39 7.75 14.96 15.38
N LEU A 40 6.79 15.24 16.27
CA LEU A 40 5.40 14.78 16.11
C LEU A 40 4.71 15.40 14.89
N LYS A 41 5.04 16.66 14.56
CA LYS A 41 4.52 17.32 13.36
C LYS A 41 5.06 16.69 12.08
N GLU A 42 6.36 16.40 12.01
CA GLU A 42 6.96 15.72 10.87
C GLU A 42 6.34 14.34 10.63
N ILE A 43 6.08 13.57 11.70
CA ILE A 43 5.44 12.25 11.58
C ILE A 43 3.99 12.38 11.09
N GLU A 44 3.23 13.37 11.56
CA GLU A 44 1.86 13.63 11.09
C GLU A 44 1.83 13.98 9.61
N GLU A 45 2.72 14.86 9.16
CA GLU A 45 2.84 15.24 7.76
C GLU A 45 3.16 14.02 6.87
N MET A 46 4.11 13.17 7.30
CA MET A 46 4.42 11.92 6.58
C MET A 46 3.22 10.96 6.53
N ALA A 47 2.46 10.82 7.61
CA ALA A 47 1.28 9.95 7.66
C ALA A 47 0.16 10.47 6.74
N LEU A 48 -0.09 11.77 6.73
CA LEU A 48 -1.06 12.41 5.83
C LEU A 48 -0.67 12.27 4.37
N ASP A 49 0.60 12.48 4.03
CA ASP A 49 1.09 12.30 2.66
C ASP A 49 0.89 10.87 2.16
N LEU A 50 1.15 9.88 3.02
CA LEU A 50 0.90 8.46 2.72
C LEU A 50 -0.59 8.17 2.53
N TRP A 51 -1.45 8.73 3.38
CA TRP A 51 -2.89 8.58 3.24
C TRP A 51 -3.37 9.13 1.90
N VAL A 52 -3.03 10.39 1.58
CA VAL A 52 -3.40 11.04 0.31
C VAL A 52 -2.88 10.24 -0.88
N PHE A 53 -1.67 9.69 -0.80
CA PHE A 53 -1.15 8.83 -1.84
C PHE A 53 -2.00 7.57 -2.05
N ILE A 54 -2.43 6.91 -0.97
CA ILE A 54 -3.26 5.70 -1.05
C ILE A 54 -4.66 6.01 -1.59
N GLU A 55 -5.27 7.13 -1.21
CA GLU A 55 -6.58 7.54 -1.72
C GLU A 55 -6.61 7.81 -3.23
N ARG A 56 -5.45 8.04 -3.86
CA ARG A 56 -5.37 8.25 -5.31
C ARG A 56 -5.49 6.97 -6.12
N PHE A 57 -5.42 5.79 -5.49
CA PHE A 57 -5.61 4.54 -6.22
C PHE A 57 -7.08 4.36 -6.64
N PRO A 58 -7.35 3.86 -7.86
CA PRO A 58 -8.71 3.65 -8.36
C PRO A 58 -9.46 2.54 -7.62
N CYS A 59 -8.75 1.74 -6.83
CA CYS A 59 -9.30 0.67 -6.00
C CYS A 59 -8.39 0.42 -4.79
N GLN A 60 -8.90 -0.32 -3.80
CA GLN A 60 -8.11 -0.70 -2.63
C GLN A 60 -6.88 -1.50 -3.07
N PRO A 61 -5.65 -1.09 -2.72
CA PRO A 61 -4.47 -1.85 -3.08
C PRO A 61 -4.48 -3.23 -2.41
N LEU A 62 -3.92 -4.22 -3.11
CA LEU A 62 -3.70 -5.56 -2.59
C LEU A 62 -2.20 -5.80 -2.42
N ILE A 63 -1.81 -6.28 -1.24
CA ILE A 63 -0.43 -6.60 -0.92
C ILE A 63 -0.24 -8.10 -1.08
N TYR A 64 0.65 -8.51 -1.99
CA TYR A 64 1.02 -9.91 -2.11
C TYR A 64 2.10 -10.28 -1.09
N THR A 65 1.83 -11.26 -0.24
CA THR A 65 2.74 -11.73 0.82
C THR A 65 3.33 -13.12 0.57
N GLY A 66 3.05 -13.71 -0.60
CA GLY A 66 3.62 -14.99 -1.01
C GLY A 66 5.08 -14.88 -1.48
N GLN A 67 5.69 -16.02 -1.76
CA GLN A 67 7.05 -16.09 -2.31
C GLN A 67 7.07 -15.81 -3.82
N GLY A 68 8.15 -15.17 -4.28
CA GLY A 68 8.42 -14.90 -5.69
C GLY A 68 8.91 -13.47 -5.91
N SER A 69 9.48 -13.22 -7.08
CA SER A 69 9.80 -11.87 -7.52
C SER A 69 8.55 -11.13 -8.02
N THR A 70 8.57 -9.80 -7.99
CA THR A 70 7.48 -8.96 -8.53
C THR A 70 7.11 -9.35 -9.96
N ASP A 71 8.10 -9.56 -10.83
CA ASP A 71 7.88 -9.93 -12.24
C ASP A 71 7.19 -11.30 -12.39
N GLU A 72 7.53 -12.27 -11.55
CA GLU A 72 6.90 -13.59 -11.57
C GLU A 72 5.44 -13.50 -11.10
N ILE A 73 5.18 -12.70 -10.07
CA ILE A 73 3.84 -12.50 -9.53
C ILE A 73 2.95 -11.79 -10.55
N ILE A 74 3.45 -10.74 -11.21
CA ILE A 74 2.73 -10.03 -12.28
C ILE A 74 2.38 -11.00 -13.40
N LYS A 75 3.33 -11.81 -13.89
CA LYS A 75 3.06 -12.81 -14.94
C LYS A 75 1.99 -13.81 -14.54
N ARG A 76 1.96 -14.24 -13.27
CA ARG A 76 0.94 -15.16 -12.76
C ARG A 76 -0.44 -14.49 -12.74
N LEU A 77 -0.50 -13.21 -12.35
CA LEU A 77 -1.74 -12.45 -12.35
C LEU A 77 -2.27 -12.23 -13.77
N ASP A 78 -1.41 -11.82 -14.71
CA ASP A 78 -1.76 -11.68 -16.13
C ASP A 78 -2.33 -12.98 -16.70
N TRP A 79 -1.70 -14.11 -16.34
CA TRP A 79 -2.15 -15.44 -16.77
C TRP A 79 -3.54 -15.79 -16.21
N ALA A 80 -3.76 -15.52 -14.93
CA ALA A 80 -5.05 -15.75 -14.28
C ALA A 80 -6.18 -14.87 -14.87
N LEU A 81 -5.86 -13.61 -15.18
CA LEU A 81 -6.80 -12.66 -15.80
C LEU A 81 -7.19 -13.11 -17.21
N ALA A 82 -6.22 -13.49 -18.04
CA ALA A 82 -6.47 -13.99 -19.39
C ALA A 82 -7.38 -15.22 -19.40
N PHE A 83 -7.16 -16.15 -18.47
CA PHE A 83 -8.01 -17.32 -18.29
C PHE A 83 -9.45 -16.94 -17.92
N SER A 84 -9.63 -15.90 -17.09
CA SER A 84 -10.96 -15.42 -16.70
C SER A 84 -11.72 -14.70 -17.81
N GLU A 85 -11.00 -14.07 -18.75
CA GLU A 85 -11.56 -13.35 -19.90
C GLU A 85 -11.79 -14.24 -21.14
N GLY A 86 -11.54 -15.55 -21.02
CA GLY A 86 -11.68 -16.50 -22.13
C GLY A 86 -10.63 -16.34 -23.23
N LEU A 87 -9.55 -15.61 -22.96
CA LEU A 87 -8.40 -15.47 -23.85
C LEU A 87 -7.42 -16.63 -23.61
N ASP A 88 -6.97 -17.29 -24.69
CA ASP A 88 -6.00 -18.39 -24.58
C ASP A 88 -4.67 -17.85 -24.02
N PRO A 89 -4.24 -18.28 -22.82
CA PRO A 89 -3.06 -17.74 -22.17
C PRO A 89 -1.75 -17.94 -22.96
N MET A 90 -1.71 -18.86 -23.93
CA MET A 90 -0.52 -19.02 -24.80
C MET A 90 -0.35 -17.89 -25.81
N GLU A 91 -1.41 -17.18 -26.21
CA GLU A 91 -1.30 -16.07 -27.16
C GLU A 91 -0.58 -14.86 -26.54
N LEU A 92 -0.81 -14.60 -25.24
CA LEU A 92 -0.16 -13.51 -24.50
C LEU A 92 1.32 -13.80 -24.22
N LEU A 93 1.65 -15.04 -23.86
CA LEU A 93 3.03 -15.46 -23.63
C LEU A 93 3.89 -15.28 -24.90
N ASN A 94 3.29 -15.53 -26.07
CA ASN A 94 3.95 -15.37 -27.36
C ASN A 94 4.10 -13.91 -27.81
N LYS A 95 3.17 -13.01 -27.44
CA LYS A 95 3.32 -11.57 -27.68
C LYS A 95 4.50 -10.98 -26.91
N ASN A 96 4.66 -11.34 -25.64
CA ASN A 96 5.76 -10.84 -24.81
C ASN A 96 7.15 -11.36 -25.24
N LYS A 97 7.21 -12.51 -25.91
CA LYS A 97 8.46 -13.02 -26.51
C LYS A 97 8.84 -12.36 -27.83
N LYS A 98 7.88 -11.77 -28.56
CA LYS A 98 8.12 -11.11 -29.85
C LYS A 98 8.52 -9.63 -29.74
N SER A 99 8.45 -9.05 -28.54
CA SER A 99 8.78 -7.64 -28.28
C SER A 99 10.17 -7.45 -27.63
N ARG A 100 11.05 -8.46 -27.70
CA ARG A 100 12.47 -8.38 -27.32
C ARG A 100 13.36 -8.64 -28.53
#